data_AF-A0A521LXV3-F1
#
_entry.id   AF-A0A521LXV3-F1
#
_cell.length_a   1.000
_cell.length_b   1.000
_cell.length_c   1.000
_cell.angle_alpha   90.00
_cell.angle_beta   90.00
_cell.angle_gamma   90.00
#
_symmetry.space_group_name_H-M   'P 1'
#
loop_
_entity.id
_entity.type
_entity.pdbx_description
1 polymer ?
#
loop_
_entity_poly.entity_id
_entity_poly.type
_entity_poly.pdbx_seq_one_letter_code
_entity_poly.pdbx_strand_id
1 'polypeptide(L)'
;MRFLVLASALALAGIALPASAQTEIKSTCFCQLGNDPKQFTAEVAVTDGNRAALARMMTAGDFDLRKTVKVTGDGCAPAEWRRNRLCGSTSVTTTKPDGTRDSKSFDNTPVSGTKTLRITNTGNMPRKSGTPSGQFVLDEDRWAKVQMILVGGREE
;
A
#
# COMPACT_ATOMS: atom_id res chain seq x y z
N MET A 1 21.38 -54.62 -41.60
CA MET A 1 21.77 -54.13 -40.25
C MET A 1 22.17 -52.67 -40.35
N ARG A 2 21.44 -51.77 -39.69
CA ARG A 2 21.90 -50.46 -39.15
C ARG A 2 20.68 -49.79 -38.52
N PHE A 3 20.50 -50.04 -37.22
CA PHE A 3 19.55 -49.31 -36.37
C PHE A 3 20.24 -48.02 -35.91
N LEU A 4 19.66 -46.87 -36.25
CA LEU A 4 20.02 -45.57 -35.69
C LEU A 4 19.02 -45.28 -34.57
N VAL A 5 19.50 -45.39 -33.33
CA VAL A 5 18.73 -45.04 -32.13
C VAL A 5 18.89 -43.53 -31.90
N LEU A 6 17.82 -42.77 -32.15
CA LEU A 6 17.73 -41.36 -31.75
C LEU A 6 17.35 -41.31 -30.27
N ALA A 7 18.29 -40.92 -29.41
CA ALA A 7 18.04 -40.62 -28.01
C ALA A 7 17.27 -39.29 -27.91
N SER A 8 16.00 -39.36 -27.51
CA SER A 8 15.20 -38.19 -27.17
C SER A 8 15.61 -37.68 -25.79
N ALA A 9 16.28 -36.53 -25.74
CA ALA A 9 16.54 -35.81 -24.50
C ALA A 9 15.22 -35.20 -24.00
N LEU A 10 14.67 -35.75 -22.92
CA LEU A 10 13.59 -35.13 -22.17
C LEU A 10 14.15 -33.86 -21.51
N ALA A 11 13.74 -32.69 -22.02
CA ALA A 11 13.91 -31.44 -21.32
C ALA A 11 13.00 -31.44 -20.08
N LEU A 12 13.59 -31.52 -18.89
CA LEU A 12 12.90 -31.20 -17.65
C LEU A 12 12.53 -29.72 -17.69
N ALA A 13 11.27 -29.43 -18.02
CA ALA A 13 10.66 -28.14 -17.73
C ALA A 13 10.56 -28.01 -16.21
N GLY A 14 11.57 -27.38 -15.61
CA GLY A 14 11.50 -26.92 -14.23
C GLY A 14 10.34 -25.95 -14.11
N ILE A 15 9.26 -26.36 -13.46
CA ILE A 15 8.17 -25.48 -13.06
C ILE A 15 8.75 -24.55 -12.01
N ALA A 16 9.25 -23.39 -12.45
CA ALA A 16 9.54 -22.30 -11.54
C ALA A 16 8.22 -21.94 -10.86
N LEU A 17 8.10 -22.30 -9.58
CA LEU A 17 7.02 -21.82 -8.73
C LEU A 17 6.96 -20.30 -8.89
N PRO A 18 5.80 -19.69 -9.18
CA PRO A 18 5.72 -18.26 -9.31
C PRO A 18 6.19 -17.66 -7.99
N ALA A 19 7.26 -16.86 -8.04
CA ALA A 19 7.61 -15.97 -6.95
C ALA A 19 6.31 -15.28 -6.55
N SER A 20 5.87 -15.48 -5.31
CA SER A 20 4.61 -14.95 -4.79
C SER A 20 4.49 -13.51 -5.26
N ALA A 21 3.56 -13.28 -6.19
CA ALA A 21 3.42 -11.97 -6.82
C ALA A 21 3.12 -10.98 -5.71
N GLN A 22 4.12 -10.16 -5.37
CA GLN A 22 3.99 -9.18 -4.31
C GLN A 22 2.81 -8.27 -4.67
N THR A 23 1.86 -8.13 -3.74
CA THR A 23 0.61 -7.42 -3.98
C THR A 23 0.88 -6.00 -4.44
N GLU A 24 0.38 -5.64 -5.62
CA GLU A 24 0.54 -4.31 -6.22
C GLU A 24 -0.72 -3.47 -5.98
N ILE A 25 -0.51 -2.26 -5.45
CA ILE A 25 -1.53 -1.27 -5.13
C ILE A 25 -1.30 -0.06 -6.03
N LYS A 26 -2.31 0.27 -6.83
CA LYS A 26 -2.31 1.49 -7.65
C LYS A 26 -2.91 2.64 -6.86
N SER A 27 -2.12 3.69 -6.67
CA SER A 27 -2.50 4.88 -5.91
C SER A 27 -2.91 6.03 -6.83
N THR A 28 -3.84 6.85 -6.35
CA THR A 28 -4.27 8.10 -7.00
C THR A 28 -3.48 9.31 -6.51
N CYS A 29 -2.87 9.20 -5.34
CA CYS A 29 -1.92 10.18 -4.82
C CYS A 29 -0.87 9.45 -4.00
N PHE A 30 0.41 9.70 -4.30
CA PHE A 30 1.53 9.04 -3.63
C PHE A 30 2.55 10.08 -3.15
N CYS A 31 2.84 10.02 -1.85
CA CYS A 31 3.58 11.06 -1.13
C CYS A 31 4.72 10.46 -0.30
N GLN A 32 5.87 11.10 -0.32
CA GLN A 32 6.97 10.89 0.61
C GLN A 32 6.88 11.91 1.75
N LEU A 33 7.14 11.47 2.98
CA LEU A 33 7.05 12.31 4.16
C LEU A 33 8.26 13.24 4.25
N GLY A 34 8.04 14.53 4.55
CA GLY A 34 9.11 15.54 4.55
C GLY A 34 10.15 15.39 5.66
N ASN A 35 9.81 14.70 6.75
CA ASN A 35 10.71 14.45 7.89
C ASN A 35 11.35 13.06 7.88
N ASP A 36 10.93 12.16 6.98
CA ASP A 36 11.48 10.82 6.86
C ASP A 36 11.44 10.34 5.40
N PRO A 37 12.60 10.30 4.72
CA PRO A 37 12.64 9.96 3.30
C PRO A 37 12.27 8.50 3.02
N LYS A 38 12.22 7.63 4.04
CA LYS A 38 11.77 6.24 3.87
C LYS A 38 10.27 6.08 4.12
N GLN A 39 9.59 7.09 4.63
CA GLN A 39 8.17 7.01 4.95
C GLN A 39 7.34 7.53 3.78
N PHE A 40 6.37 6.73 3.35
CA PHE A 40 5.48 7.05 2.25
C PHE A 40 4.02 6.90 2.68
N THR A 41 3.13 7.62 2.01
CA THR A 41 1.68 7.44 2.14
C THR A 41 1.02 7.52 0.77
N ALA A 42 0.05 6.64 0.56
CA ALA A 42 -0.70 6.50 -0.66
C ALA A 42 -2.20 6.57 -0.39
N GLU A 43 -2.88 7.35 -1.22
CA GLU A 43 -4.33 7.33 -1.38
C GLU A 43 -4.69 6.40 -2.53
N VAL A 44 -5.67 5.53 -2.30
CA VAL A 44 -6.21 4.64 -3.31
C VAL A 44 -7.69 4.95 -3.45
N ALA A 45 -8.10 5.50 -4.59
CA ALA A 45 -9.51 5.68 -4.90
C ALA A 45 -10.22 4.33 -5.02
N VAL A 46 -11.37 4.22 -4.37
CA VAL A 46 -12.27 3.09 -4.47
C VAL A 46 -13.34 3.43 -5.50
N THR A 47 -13.27 2.74 -6.63
CA THR A 47 -14.15 2.89 -7.80
C THR A 47 -14.91 1.60 -8.02
N ASP A 48 -16.01 1.63 -8.78
CA ASP A 48 -16.77 0.41 -9.07
C ASP A 48 -15.92 -0.65 -9.77
N GLY A 49 -14.95 -0.23 -10.59
CA GLY A 49 -14.03 -1.12 -11.31
C GLY A 49 -12.99 -1.84 -10.43
N ASN A 50 -12.63 -1.29 -9.26
CA ASN A 50 -11.61 -1.89 -8.38
C ASN A 50 -12.15 -2.33 -7.00
N ARG A 51 -13.38 -1.96 -6.64
CA ARG A 51 -13.97 -2.21 -5.31
C ARG A 51 -13.92 -3.68 -4.90
N ALA A 52 -14.29 -4.59 -5.81
CA ALA A 52 -14.28 -6.02 -5.53
C ALA A 52 -12.86 -6.57 -5.32
N ALA A 53 -11.88 -6.09 -6.09
CA ALA A 53 -10.49 -6.49 -5.94
C ALA A 53 -9.89 -6.01 -4.61
N LEU A 54 -10.14 -4.73 -4.27
CA LEU A 54 -9.70 -4.15 -2.99
C LEU A 54 -10.31 -4.88 -1.78
N ALA A 55 -11.60 -5.23 -1.84
CA ALA A 55 -12.26 -6.01 -0.78
C ALA A 55 -11.62 -7.39 -0.56
N ARG A 56 -11.27 -8.07 -1.66
CA ARG A 56 -10.56 -9.37 -1.62
C ARG A 56 -9.19 -9.23 -1.00
N MET A 57 -8.41 -8.23 -1.41
CA MET A 57 -7.10 -7.94 -0.85
C MET A 57 -7.16 -7.63 0.65
N MET A 58 -8.14 -6.85 1.10
CA MET A 58 -8.35 -6.58 2.54
C MET A 58 -8.67 -7.85 3.31
N THR A 59 -9.58 -8.67 2.80
CA THR A 59 -9.96 -9.93 3.46
C THR A 59 -8.83 -10.96 3.44
N ALA A 60 -7.95 -10.92 2.46
CA ALA A 60 -6.75 -11.76 2.37
C ALA A 60 -5.60 -11.27 3.30
N GLY A 61 -5.74 -10.10 3.92
CA GLY A 61 -4.72 -9.52 4.79
C GLY A 61 -3.56 -8.86 4.04
N ASP A 62 -3.73 -8.50 2.76
CA ASP A 62 -2.69 -7.81 1.98
C ASP A 62 -2.40 -6.40 2.52
N PHE A 63 -3.36 -5.82 3.22
CA PHE A 63 -3.26 -4.51 3.85
C PHE A 63 -2.90 -4.57 5.35
N ASP A 64 -2.57 -5.76 5.86
CA ASP A 64 -2.20 -5.91 7.27
C ASP A 64 -0.87 -5.19 7.57
N LEU A 65 -0.74 -4.72 8.82
CA LEU A 65 0.50 -4.12 9.28
C LEU A 65 1.66 -5.10 9.09
N ARG A 66 2.83 -4.57 8.75
CA ARG A 66 4.08 -5.31 8.48
C ARG A 66 4.08 -6.15 7.20
N LYS A 67 2.99 -6.16 6.42
CA LYS A 67 3.01 -6.74 5.07
C LYS A 67 3.83 -5.88 4.13
N THR A 68 4.48 -6.52 3.17
CA THR A 68 5.27 -5.85 2.15
C THR A 68 4.49 -5.85 0.83
N VAL A 69 4.21 -4.65 0.32
CA VAL A 69 3.38 -4.41 -0.87
C VAL A 69 4.11 -3.51 -1.85
N LYS A 70 3.83 -3.64 -3.14
CA LYS A 70 4.27 -2.67 -4.15
C LYS A 70 3.22 -1.59 -4.26
N VAL A 71 3.60 -0.34 -4.13
CA VAL A 71 2.72 0.79 -4.36
C VAL A 71 3.22 1.54 -5.58
N THR A 72 2.37 1.66 -6.58
CA THR A 72 2.63 2.41 -7.81
C THR A 72 1.76 3.66 -7.81
N GLY A 73 2.33 4.81 -8.15
CA GLY A 73 1.59 6.07 -8.26
C GLY A 73 2.30 7.04 -9.20
N ASP A 74 1.55 7.98 -9.75
CA ASP A 74 2.08 9.00 -10.67
C ASP A 74 2.23 10.37 -9.98
N GLY A 75 2.49 10.38 -8.68
CA GLY A 75 2.41 11.58 -7.85
C GLY A 75 0.98 11.90 -7.45
N CYS A 76 0.68 13.17 -7.20
CA CYS A 76 -0.67 13.66 -6.88
C CYS A 76 -1.06 14.73 -7.90
N ALA A 77 -2.29 14.66 -8.43
CA ALA A 77 -2.72 15.55 -9.50
C ALA A 77 -2.53 17.06 -9.14
N PRO A 78 -2.22 17.94 -10.12
CA PRO A 78 -1.44 19.16 -9.86
C PRO A 78 -2.17 20.31 -9.13
N ALA A 79 -3.50 20.30 -9.00
CA ALA A 79 -4.22 21.50 -8.58
C ALA A 79 -4.38 21.66 -7.05
N GLU A 80 -4.31 20.57 -6.27
CA GLU A 80 -4.77 20.62 -4.86
C GLU A 80 -3.82 20.00 -3.84
N TRP A 81 -2.58 19.63 -4.19
CA TRP A 81 -1.71 18.87 -3.28
C TRP A 81 -1.42 19.58 -1.94
N ARG A 82 -1.37 20.92 -1.91
CA ARG A 82 -1.25 21.70 -0.64
C ARG A 82 -2.48 21.60 0.26
N ARG A 83 -3.66 21.33 -0.31
CA ARG A 83 -4.92 21.04 0.41
C ARG A 83 -5.15 19.55 0.61
N ASN A 84 -4.46 18.71 -0.16
CA ASN A 84 -4.51 17.27 0.02
C ASN A 84 -3.81 16.93 1.35
N ARG A 85 -4.56 16.25 2.22
CA ARG A 85 -4.16 15.91 3.59
C ARG A 85 -2.87 15.08 3.64
N LEU A 86 -2.50 14.41 2.55
CA LEU A 86 -1.30 13.56 2.49
C LEU A 86 -0.04 14.25 1.95
N CYS A 87 -0.14 15.02 0.88
CA CYS A 87 1.02 15.66 0.23
C CYS A 87 1.23 17.12 0.64
N GLY A 88 0.44 17.65 1.59
CA GLY A 88 0.60 18.98 2.14
C GLY A 88 1.65 19.07 3.26
N SER A 89 1.56 20.14 4.05
CA SER A 89 2.40 20.32 5.25
C SER A 89 1.92 19.39 6.37
N THR A 90 2.82 18.56 6.90
CA THR A 90 2.62 17.81 8.13
C THR A 90 3.41 18.45 9.27
N SER A 91 2.99 18.23 10.51
CA SER A 91 3.70 18.75 11.68
C SER A 91 3.90 17.67 12.72
N VAL A 92 5.13 17.56 13.22
CA VAL A 92 5.44 16.73 14.40
C VAL A 92 5.49 17.66 15.61
N THR A 93 4.67 17.36 16.62
CA THR A 93 4.69 18.08 17.89
C THR A 93 5.35 17.22 18.94
N THR A 94 6.39 17.76 19.58
CA THR A 94 7.12 17.10 20.68
C THR A 94 6.92 17.90 21.95
N THR A 95 6.50 17.22 23.02
CA THR A 95 6.42 17.81 24.36
C THR A 95 7.75 17.58 25.06
N LYS A 96 8.42 18.66 25.43
CA LYS A 96 9.64 18.65 26.24
C LYS A 96 9.34 18.26 27.69
N PRO A 97 10.34 17.80 28.47
CA PRO A 97 10.15 17.45 29.88
C PRO A 97 9.62 18.59 30.77
N ASP A 98 9.84 19.84 30.37
CA ASP A 98 9.34 21.06 31.04
C ASP A 98 7.87 21.40 30.67
N GLY A 99 7.22 20.57 29.85
CA GLY A 99 5.85 20.77 29.38
C GLY A 99 5.72 21.67 28.14
N THR A 100 6.82 22.26 27.66
CA THR A 100 6.81 23.09 26.45
C THR A 100 6.58 22.23 25.21
N ARG A 101 5.77 22.72 24.24
CA ARG A 101 5.52 22.04 22.96
C ARG A 101 6.32 22.70 21.85
N ASP A 102 7.14 21.93 21.17
CA ASP A 102 7.77 22.32 19.91
C ASP A 102 7.04 21.64 18.77
N SER A 103 6.61 22.42 17.77
CA SER A 103 6.04 21.88 16.54
C SER A 103 6.96 22.18 15.37
N LYS A 104 7.39 21.13 14.66
CA LYS A 104 8.15 21.27 13.43
C LYS A 104 7.29 20.85 12.25
N SER A 105 7.11 21.77 11.31
CA SER A 105 6.37 21.51 10.07
C SER A 105 7.33 21.06 8.97
N PHE A 106 6.84 20.19 8.11
CA PHE A 106 7.58 19.61 6.99
C PHE A 106 6.61 19.47 5.82
N ASP A 107 7.10 19.76 4.62
CA ASP A 107 6.33 19.55 3.40
C ASP A 107 6.52 18.11 2.91
N ASN A 108 5.42 17.42 2.69
CA ASN A 108 5.44 16.14 2.00
C ASN A 108 5.62 16.37 0.49
N THR A 109 6.24 15.41 -0.18
CA THR A 109 6.59 15.53 -1.61
C THR A 109 5.84 14.49 -2.42
N PRO A 110 5.13 14.86 -3.51
CA PRO A 110 4.54 13.88 -4.41
C PRO A 110 5.64 13.07 -5.10
N VAL A 111 5.44 11.76 -5.20
CA VAL A 111 6.39 10.84 -5.83
C VAL A 111 5.72 10.03 -6.93
N SER A 112 6.40 9.91 -8.07
CA SER A 112 5.98 9.07 -9.18
C SER A 112 6.83 7.79 -9.22
N GLY A 113 6.25 6.68 -9.67
CA GLY A 113 6.89 5.39 -9.81
C GLY A 113 6.37 4.34 -8.83
N THR A 114 7.13 3.26 -8.69
CA THR A 114 6.79 2.11 -7.85
C THR A 114 7.74 2.01 -6.65
N LYS A 115 7.19 1.75 -5.47
CA LYS A 115 7.91 1.57 -4.22
C LYS A 115 7.46 0.32 -3.51
N THR A 116 8.41 -0.44 -2.97
CA THR A 116 8.14 -1.58 -2.08
C THR A 116 8.03 -1.03 -0.67
N LEU A 117 6.85 -1.12 -0.07
CA LEU A 117 6.57 -0.60 1.27
C LEU A 117 6.21 -1.71 2.23
N ARG A 118 6.80 -1.69 3.42
CA ARG A 118 6.28 -2.38 4.59
C ARG A 118 5.21 -1.51 5.24
N ILE A 119 3.97 -1.99 5.27
CA ILE A 119 2.82 -1.26 5.79
C ILE A 119 3.00 -0.94 7.27
N THR A 120 2.91 0.35 7.62
CA THR A 120 2.97 0.85 9.00
C THR A 120 1.63 1.40 9.47
N ASN A 121 0.75 1.81 8.55
CA ASN A 121 -0.61 2.21 8.86
C ASN A 121 -1.54 2.02 7.65
N THR A 122 -2.82 1.81 7.94
CA THR A 122 -3.90 1.84 6.95
C THR A 122 -5.05 2.68 7.47
N GLY A 123 -5.88 3.20 6.56
CA GLY A 123 -6.99 4.07 6.92
C GLY A 123 -8.20 3.87 6.02
N ASN A 124 -9.38 4.22 6.55
CA ASN A 124 -10.68 4.12 5.87
C ASN A 124 -11.05 2.71 5.37
N MET A 125 -10.45 1.66 5.93
CA MET A 125 -10.84 0.26 5.70
C MET A 125 -11.87 -0.15 6.76
N PRO A 126 -13.16 -0.25 6.42
CA PRO A 126 -14.21 -0.40 7.41
C PRO A 126 -14.23 -1.84 7.92
N ARG A 127 -13.70 -2.03 9.12
CA ARG A 127 -13.74 -3.31 9.82
C ARG A 127 -15.06 -3.47 10.56
N LYS A 128 -15.63 -4.68 10.51
CA LYS A 128 -16.85 -5.04 11.23
C LYS A 128 -16.63 -4.94 12.74
N SER A 129 -17.56 -4.30 13.44
CA SER A 129 -17.52 -4.19 14.89
C SER A 129 -17.50 -5.58 15.55
N GLY A 130 -16.76 -5.73 16.64
CA GLY A 130 -16.62 -6.99 17.36
C GLY A 130 -15.69 -8.02 16.72
N THR A 131 -14.99 -7.68 15.63
CA THR A 131 -13.99 -8.59 15.03
C THR A 131 -12.80 -8.80 15.98
N PRO A 132 -12.44 -10.06 16.33
CA PRO A 132 -11.33 -10.36 17.23
C PRO A 132 -10.00 -9.78 16.75
N SER A 133 -9.13 -9.36 17.68
CA SER A 133 -7.79 -8.87 17.34
C SER A 133 -7.03 -9.89 16.48
N GLY A 134 -6.37 -9.41 15.41
CA GLY A 134 -5.66 -10.28 14.45
C GLY A 134 -6.52 -10.89 13.34
N GLN A 135 -7.84 -10.65 13.32
CA GLN A 135 -8.71 -11.05 12.21
C GLN A 135 -9.25 -9.83 11.46
N PHE A 136 -9.38 -9.91 10.15
CA PHE A 136 -10.06 -8.88 9.37
C PHE A 136 -11.40 -9.41 8.85
N VAL A 137 -12.48 -8.69 9.16
CA VAL A 137 -13.79 -8.91 8.56
C VAL A 137 -14.28 -7.56 8.06
N LEU A 138 -14.56 -7.48 6.77
CA LEU A 138 -15.04 -6.27 6.12
C LEU A 138 -16.48 -5.98 6.56
N ASP A 139 -16.76 -4.72 6.86
CA ASP A 139 -18.12 -4.21 7.03
C ASP A 139 -18.65 -3.80 5.65
N GLU A 140 -19.43 -4.69 5.02
CA GLU A 140 -19.91 -4.53 3.63
C GLU A 140 -20.79 -3.28 3.45
N ASP A 141 -21.65 -2.96 4.42
CA ASP A 141 -22.57 -1.82 4.36
C ASP A 141 -21.81 -0.48 4.37
N ARG A 142 -20.74 -0.42 5.16
CA ARG A 142 -19.84 0.73 5.18
C ARG A 142 -18.92 0.73 3.96
N TRP A 143 -18.44 -0.45 3.56
CA TRP A 143 -17.55 -0.60 2.41
C TRP A 143 -18.18 -0.08 1.13
N ALA A 144 -19.47 -0.31 0.91
CA ALA A 144 -20.22 0.22 -0.23
C ALA A 144 -20.13 1.75 -0.38
N LYS A 145 -19.89 2.49 0.71
CA LYS A 145 -19.83 3.96 0.76
C LYS A 145 -18.40 4.51 0.75
N VAL A 146 -17.39 3.65 0.88
CA VAL A 146 -15.98 4.07 0.86
C VAL A 146 -15.60 4.50 -0.54
N GLN A 147 -14.99 5.68 -0.65
CA GLN A 147 -14.48 6.27 -1.89
C GLN A 147 -12.95 6.28 -1.93
N MET A 148 -12.28 6.11 -0.79
CA MET A 148 -10.83 6.16 -0.68
C MET A 148 -10.34 5.37 0.52
N ILE A 149 -9.21 4.67 0.35
CA ILE A 149 -8.43 4.06 1.44
C ILE A 149 -7.02 4.64 1.48
N LEU A 150 -6.43 4.58 2.68
CA LEU A 150 -5.08 5.06 2.94
C LEU A 150 -4.14 3.88 3.20
N VAL A 151 -2.96 3.93 2.61
CA VAL A 151 -1.86 2.99 2.88
C VAL A 151 -0.61 3.81 3.19
N GLY A 152 -0.09 3.70 4.41
CA GLY A 152 1.18 4.28 4.79
C GLY A 152 2.18 3.19 5.15
N GLY A 153 3.43 3.40 4.78
CA GLY A 153 4.46 2.39 4.95
C GLY A 153 5.87 2.96 4.85
N ARG A 154 6.83 2.16 5.27
CA ARG A 154 8.25 2.46 5.11
C ARG A 154 8.83 1.66 3.95
N GLU A 155 9.66 2.30 3.15
CA GLU A 155 10.50 1.62 2.16
C GLU A 155 11.49 0.68 2.88
N GLU A 156 11.50 -0.60 2.47
CA GLU A 156 12.46 -1.61 2.96
C GLU A 156 13.85 -1.40 2.34
#